data_AF-A0A8I6A205-F1
#
_entry.id   AF-A0A8I6A205-F1
#
_cell.length_a   1.000
_cell.length_b   1.000
_cell.length_c   1.000
_cell.angle_alpha   90.00
_cell.angle_beta   90.00
_cell.angle_gamma   90.00
#
_symmetry.space_group_name_H-M   'P 1'
#
loop_
_entity.id
_entity.type
_entity.pdbx_description
1 polymer ?
#
loop_
_entity_poly.entity_id
_entity_poly.type
_entity_poly.pdbx_seq_one_letter_code
_entity_poly.pdbx_strand_id
1 'polypeptide(L)' 'KCGKHQPHKVTQYKKGKDSLYAQGKRRYDRKQSGYGGQTKPIFRKKAKTTKKIVLRLECVEPNCRSKRMLAIKEMQAF' A
#
# COMPACT_ATOMS: atom_id res chain seq x y z
N LYS A 1 -5.46 17.99 9.81
CA LYS A 1 -5.65 18.31 11.25
C LYS A 1 -5.80 19.81 11.50
N CYS A 2 -5.11 20.69 10.76
CA CYS A 2 -5.09 22.13 11.01
C CYS A 2 -6.34 22.91 10.59
N GLY A 3 -7.31 22.30 9.91
CA GLY A 3 -8.52 22.97 9.42
C GLY A 3 -8.29 23.99 8.29
N LYS A 4 -7.04 24.26 7.90
CA LYS A 4 -6.65 25.22 6.86
C LYS A 4 -5.71 24.62 5.82
N HIS A 5 -5.60 25.29 4.67
CA HIS A 5 -4.60 24.98 3.66
C HIS A 5 -3.20 25.22 4.23
N GLN A 6 -2.30 24.27 3.99
CA GLN A 6 -0.91 24.33 4.43
C GLN A 6 0.03 23.77 3.36
N PRO A 7 1.31 24.14 3.36
CA PRO A 7 2.30 23.46 2.53
C PRO A 7 2.46 22.02 3.01
N HIS A 8 2.52 21.10 2.04
CA HIS A 8 2.73 19.67 2.29
C HIS A 8 3.95 19.20 1.51
N LYS A 9 4.81 18.41 2.15
CA LYS A 9 5.83 17.64 1.47
C LYS A 9 5.16 16.48 0.74
N VAL A 10 5.45 16.34 -0.55
CA VAL A 10 4.85 15.31 -1.40
C VAL A 10 5.88 14.21 -1.63
N THR A 11 5.53 12.96 -1.33
CA THR A 11 6.34 11.80 -1.69
C THR A 11 5.48 10.72 -2.34
N GLN A 12 6.07 9.91 -3.23
CA GLN A 12 5.37 8.73 -3.74
C GLN A 12 5.20 7.68 -2.64
N TYR A 13 3.98 7.14 -2.49
CA TYR A 13 3.71 6.04 -1.58
C TYR A 13 4.37 4.75 -2.08
N LYS A 14 5.00 4.01 -1.16
CA LYS A 14 5.50 2.65 -1.38
C LYS A 14 4.82 1.70 -0.42
N LYS A 15 4.38 0.54 -0.91
CA LYS A 15 3.81 -0.52 -0.07
C LYS A 15 4.88 -0.99 0.92
N GLY A 16 4.53 -1.07 2.21
CA GLY A 16 5.40 -1.66 3.23
C GLY A 16 5.53 -3.18 3.09
N LYS A 17 6.47 -3.77 3.85
CA LYS A 17 6.64 -5.22 3.97
C LYS A 17 5.39 -5.84 4.61
N ASP A 18 4.94 -6.98 4.07
CA ASP A 18 3.82 -7.72 4.64
C ASP A 18 4.21 -8.32 6.00
N SER A 19 3.37 -8.15 7.03
CA SER A 19 3.62 -8.69 8.37
C SER A 19 3.33 -10.19 8.42
N LEU A 20 4.25 -10.96 9.03
CA LEU A 20 4.11 -12.41 9.21
C LEU A 20 3.00 -12.78 10.20
N TYR A 21 2.72 -11.89 11.16
CA TYR A 21 1.76 -12.15 12.24
C TYR A 21 0.33 -11.70 11.91
N ALA A 22 0.12 -11.10 10.72
CA ALA A 22 -1.20 -10.78 10.23
C ALA A 22 -2.07 -12.06 10.18
N GLN A 23 -3.33 -11.96 10.61
CA GLN A 23 -4.24 -13.10 10.72
C GLN A 23 -4.34 -13.90 9.40
N GLY A 24 -4.36 -13.21 8.26
CA GLY A 24 -4.40 -13.84 6.94
C GLY A 24 -3.15 -14.67 6.62
N LYS A 25 -1.96 -14.17 6.98
CA LYS A 25 -0.69 -14.88 6.78
C LYS A 25 -0.59 -16.09 7.71
N ARG A 26 -0.94 -15.95 8.99
CA ARG A 26 -1.02 -17.09 9.94
C ARG A 26 -1.96 -18.19 9.45
N ARG A 27 -3.14 -17.81 8.91
CA ARG A 27 -4.09 -18.77 8.32
C ARG A 27 -3.54 -19.42 7.06
N TYR A 28 -2.87 -18.66 6.19
CA TYR A 28 -2.25 -19.18 4.97
C TYR A 28 -1.19 -20.22 5.30
N ASP A 29 -0.26 -19.90 6.21
CA ASP A 29 0.84 -20.80 6.58
C ASP A 29 0.32 -22.09 7.23
N ARG A 30 -0.66 -21.99 8.12
CA ARG A 30 -1.34 -23.18 8.70
C ARG A 30 -2.08 -24.01 7.64
N LYS A 31 -2.61 -23.38 6.58
CA LYS A 31 -3.27 -24.11 5.49
C LYS A 31 -2.25 -24.72 4.51
N GLN A 32 -1.03 -24.21 4.49
CA GLN A 32 0.02 -24.64 3.56
C GLN A 32 0.94 -25.70 4.16
N SER A 33 0.91 -25.91 5.48
CA SER A 33 1.66 -26.97 6.14
C SER A 33 1.10 -28.35 5.84
N GLY A 34 1.99 -29.35 5.76
CA GLY A 34 1.65 -30.75 5.52
C GLY A 34 1.62 -31.10 4.03
N TYR A 35 0.85 -32.13 3.69
CA TYR A 35 0.66 -32.58 2.32
C TYR A 35 -0.57 -31.89 1.68
N GLY A 36 -0.59 -31.76 0.36
CA GLY A 36 -1.68 -31.12 -0.39
C GLY A 36 -1.27 -29.95 -1.28
N GLY A 37 0.02 -29.59 -1.30
CA GLY A 37 0.57 -28.61 -2.21
C GLY A 37 -0.06 -27.22 -2.06
N GLN A 38 -0.26 -26.53 -3.19
CA GLN A 38 -0.74 -25.16 -3.19
C GLN A 38 -2.25 -25.07 -2.88
N THR A 39 -2.60 -24.57 -1.69
CA THR A 39 -4.00 -24.54 -1.20
C THR A 39 -4.80 -23.27 -1.51
N LYS A 40 -4.20 -22.28 -2.18
CA LYS A 40 -4.81 -21.00 -2.57
C LYS A 40 -4.44 -20.65 -4.02
N PRO A 41 -5.32 -19.98 -4.78
CA PRO A 41 -5.04 -19.65 -6.16
C PRO A 41 -3.85 -18.68 -6.29
N ILE A 42 -2.98 -18.92 -7.27
CA ILE A 42 -1.91 -18.01 -7.67
C ILE A 42 -2.39 -17.24 -8.90
N PHE A 43 -2.42 -15.92 -8.81
CA PHE A 43 -2.86 -15.06 -9.91
C PHE A 43 -1.77 -14.99 -11.00
N ARG A 44 -2.01 -15.67 -12.13
CA ARG A 44 -1.04 -15.78 -13.24
C ARG A 44 -1.21 -14.72 -14.34
N LYS A 45 -2.45 -14.31 -14.65
CA LYS A 45 -2.74 -13.44 -15.81
C LYS A 45 -2.92 -11.99 -15.39
N LYS A 46 -1.84 -11.20 -15.41
CA LYS A 46 -1.88 -9.77 -15.11
C LYS A 46 -2.10 -8.94 -16.38
N ALA A 47 -3.28 -8.32 -16.51
CA ALA A 47 -3.62 -7.46 -17.66
C ALA A 47 -3.18 -5.99 -17.48
N LYS A 48 -3.16 -5.48 -16.24
CA LYS A 48 -2.86 -4.07 -15.97
C LYS A 48 -1.37 -3.79 -16.12
N THR A 49 -1.04 -2.88 -17.03
CA THR A 49 0.33 -2.41 -17.31
C THR A 49 0.78 -1.32 -16.33
N THR A 50 -0.13 -0.42 -15.93
CA THR A 50 0.13 0.69 -15.01
C THR A 50 -0.55 0.47 -13.65
N LYS A 51 -0.21 1.33 -12.68
CA LYS A 51 -0.83 1.37 -11.35
C LYS A 51 -1.27 2.80 -11.05
N LYS A 52 -2.30 2.95 -10.22
CA LYS A 52 -2.62 4.26 -9.63
C LYS A 52 -1.49 4.71 -8.74
N ILE A 53 -1.03 5.93 -8.95
CA ILE A 53 0.02 6.52 -8.12
C ILE A 53 -0.65 7.19 -6.93
N VAL A 54 -0.21 6.80 -5.74
CA VAL A 54 -0.67 7.39 -4.49
C VAL A 54 0.43 8.31 -3.98
N LEU A 55 0.09 9.58 -3.80
CA LEU A 55 0.94 10.57 -3.16
C LEU A 55 0.68 10.55 -1.66
N ARG A 56 1.76 10.56 -0.89
CA ARG A 56 1.74 10.81 0.54
C ARG A 56 2.03 12.29 0.76
N LEU A 57 1.03 13.01 1.23
CA LEU A 57 1.11 14.41 1.59
C LEU A 57 1.39 14.50 3.10
N GLU A 58 2.56 15.00 3.48
CA GLU A 58 2.94 15.23 4.87
C GLU A 58 2.92 16.72 5.17
N CYS A 59 2.13 17.13 6.17
CA CYS A 59 2.07 18.52 6.58
C CYS A 59 3.42 18.95 7.19
N VAL A 60 3.90 20.12 6.75
CA VAL A 60 5.24 20.64 7.10
C VAL A 60 5.26 21.31 8.48
N GLU A 61 4.09 21.68 9.02
CA GLU A 61 4.01 22.33 10.34
C GLU A 61 4.66 21.44 11.42
N PRO A 62 5.55 22.01 12.26
CA PRO A 62 6.30 21.24 13.25
C PRO A 62 5.39 20.53 14.25
N ASN A 63 4.26 21.18 14.60
CA ASN A 63 3.27 20.67 15.53
C ASN A 63 2.26 19.72 14.86
N CYS A 64 2.24 19.66 13.52
CA CYS A 64 1.28 18.86 12.76
C CYS A 64 1.98 18.08 11.64
N ARG A 65 2.48 16.88 11.95
CA ARG A 65 3.06 15.94 10.96
C ARG A 65 2.00 15.00 10.37
N SER A 66 0.79 15.52 10.16
CA SER A 66 -0.31 14.70 9.65
C SER A 66 -0.05 14.25 8.21
N LYS A 67 -0.48 13.03 7.88
CA LYS A 67 -0.25 12.39 6.59
C LYS A 67 -1.58 12.09 5.91
N ARG A 68 -1.71 12.44 4.64
CA ARG A 68 -2.87 12.14 3.79
C ARG A 68 -2.43 11.39 2.54
N MET A 69 -3.21 10.40 2.12
CA MET A 69 -3.01 9.70 0.85
C MET A 69 -3.92 10.31 -0.21
N LEU A 70 -3.35 10.68 -1.37
CA LEU A 70 -4.09 11.17 -2.53
C LEU A 70 -3.76 10.30 -3.73
N ALA A 71 -4.77 9.68 -4.34
CA ALA A 71 -4.60 8.88 -5.54
C ALA A 71 -4.75 9.76 -6.79
N ILE A 72 -3.81 9.65 -7.72
CA ILE A 72 -3.88 10.25 -9.07
C ILE A 72 -4.32 9.17 -10.07
N LYS A 73 -4.78 9.62 -11.25
CA LYS A 73 -5.04 8.76 -12.41
C LYS A 73 -3.83 7.88 -12.73
N GLU A 74 -4.11 6.76 -13.38
CA GLU A 74 -3.08 5.83 -13.85
C GLU A 74 -2.23 6.51 -14.92
N MET A 75 -0.90 6.41 -14.79
CA MET A 75 0.08 6.94 -15.73
C MET A 75 1.22 5.93 -15.88
N GLN A 76 1.92 5.96 -17.02
CA GLN A 76 3.01 5.02 -17.32
C GLN A 76 4.32 5.41 -16.61
N ALA A 77 4.66 6.70 -16.64
CA ALA A 77 5.81 7.28 -15.96
C ALA A 77 5.33 8.28 -14.91
N PHE A 78 6.05 8.36 -13.79
CA PHE A 78 5.87 9.36 -12.74
C PHE A 78 7.00 10.38 -12.80
#